data_AF-A0A124FPC1-F1
#
_entry.id   AF-A0A124FPC1-F1
#
_cell.length_a   1.000
_cell.length_b   1.000
_cell.length_c   1.000
_cell.angle_alpha   90.00
_cell.angle_beta   90.00
_cell.angle_gamma   90.00
#
_symmetry.space_group_name_H-M   'P 1'
#
loop_
_entity.id
_entity.type
_entity.pdbx_description
1 polymer ?
#
loop_
_entity_poly.entity_id
_entity_poly.type
_entity_poly.pdbx_seq_one_letter_code
_entity_poly.pdbx_strand_id
1 'polypeptide(L)'
;MAGRLRKKYDRIFKEMTSLEFQNTQDFNLSEEDILSESGGIRHQTNLFLGYYHPKTIDLYLKKFHVFEYLSTLGLKDLKYVLDLTDSYEHKFCIYSGKYEDSKKVVEIVLRKRGLELEETPFNTSGLKDAEFLYVEWLLLQNPEKQFSFRRPRLPGQVYPGLRIGDHVMEILYHMAERIRTSGLANTPNYLHTAVLFSKEFLFIDPEMEAINQAIKGYLMKHYSLWTIAWAGYYECIYHTDTGKPLEWKPSLMVLPISDDIKKYFNSKEYKGSFRYYKDKLRIDVDRDLLMTKIKEQGDVI
;
A
#
# COMPACT_ATOMS: atom_id res chain seq x y z
N MET A 1 15.33 11.11 -1.93
CA MET A 1 14.66 11.21 -0.61
C MET A 1 14.48 9.83 0.01
N ALA A 2 13.90 8.85 -0.71
CA ALA A 2 13.74 7.46 -0.26
C ALA A 2 15.02 6.83 0.35
N GLY A 3 16.17 6.90 -0.33
CA GLY A 3 17.41 6.30 0.19
C GLY A 3 17.96 6.87 1.51
N ARG A 4 17.60 8.10 1.91
CA ARG A 4 17.97 8.65 3.23
C ARG A 4 17.01 8.17 4.31
N LEU A 5 15.72 8.02 3.97
CA LEU A 5 14.70 7.53 4.88
C LEU A 5 14.92 6.03 5.15
N ARG A 6 15.11 5.22 4.11
CA ARG A 6 15.52 3.81 4.18
C ARG A 6 16.66 3.57 5.15
N LYS A 7 17.79 4.26 4.97
CA LYS A 7 18.96 4.17 5.88
C LYS A 7 18.64 4.53 7.34
N LYS A 8 17.74 5.47 7.58
CA LYS A 8 17.31 5.84 8.93
C LYS A 8 16.52 4.68 9.55
N TYR A 9 15.57 4.12 8.81
CA TYR A 9 14.76 3.01 9.30
C TYR A 9 15.58 1.72 9.44
N ASP A 10 16.50 1.42 8.52
CA ASP A 10 17.49 0.34 8.63
C ASP A 10 18.20 0.36 9.99
N ARG A 11 18.69 1.55 10.39
CA ARG A 11 19.38 1.72 11.66
C ARG A 11 18.44 1.47 12.84
N ILE A 12 17.23 2.03 12.81
CA ILE A 12 16.24 1.84 13.87
C ILE A 12 15.89 0.35 14.01
N PHE A 13 15.57 -0.35 12.92
CA PHE A 13 15.27 -1.77 12.96
C PHE A 13 16.46 -2.59 13.47
N LYS A 14 17.70 -2.28 13.05
CA LYS A 14 18.90 -2.96 13.58
C LYS A 14 19.04 -2.80 15.09
N GLU A 15 18.86 -1.58 15.62
CA GLU A 15 18.90 -1.29 17.06
C GLU A 15 17.83 -2.07 17.84
N MET A 16 16.69 -2.39 17.21
CA MET A 16 15.54 -3.02 17.84
C MET A 16 15.64 -4.56 17.90
N THR A 17 16.54 -5.16 17.12
CA THR A 17 16.71 -6.62 16.98
C THR A 17 16.80 -7.37 18.31
N SER A 18 17.61 -6.88 19.25
CA SER A 18 17.80 -7.56 20.54
C SER A 18 16.54 -7.51 21.41
N LEU A 19 15.81 -6.39 21.38
CA LEU A 19 14.56 -6.21 22.12
C LEU A 19 13.42 -7.04 21.50
N GLU A 20 13.36 -7.09 20.17
CA GLU A 20 12.45 -7.98 19.43
C GLU A 20 12.66 -9.43 19.87
N PHE A 21 13.92 -9.89 19.87
CA PHE A 21 14.27 -11.27 20.26
C PHE A 21 13.89 -11.58 21.71
N GLN A 22 14.12 -10.66 22.64
CA GLN A 22 13.71 -10.83 24.04
C GLN A 22 12.18 -11.00 24.16
N ASN A 23 11.40 -10.16 23.47
CA ASN A 23 9.94 -10.28 23.47
C ASN A 23 9.44 -11.59 22.83
N THR A 24 10.18 -12.16 21.88
CA THR A 24 9.83 -13.47 21.30
C THR A 24 9.98 -14.60 22.32
N GLN A 25 10.87 -14.47 23.32
CA GLN A 25 11.02 -15.48 24.38
C GLN A 25 9.86 -15.47 25.39
N ASP A 26 9.10 -14.38 25.46
CA ASP A 26 7.89 -14.28 26.28
C ASP A 26 6.68 -15.00 25.65
N PHE A 27 6.83 -15.52 24.42
CA PHE A 27 5.76 -16.22 23.72
C PHE A 27 5.48 -17.58 24.36
N ASN A 28 4.24 -17.77 24.81
CA ASN A 28 3.71 -19.06 25.25
C ASN A 28 2.50 -19.44 24.36
N LEU A 29 2.46 -20.71 23.95
CA LEU A 29 1.30 -21.34 23.28
C LEU A 29 0.45 -22.04 24.33
N SER A 30 -0.84 -21.73 24.35
CA SER A 30 -1.84 -22.45 25.16
C SER A 30 -2.67 -23.41 24.29
N GLU A 31 -3.32 -24.40 24.91
CA GLU A 31 -4.24 -25.29 24.19
C GLU A 31 -5.45 -24.54 23.61
N GLU A 32 -5.90 -23.46 24.27
CA GLU A 32 -7.01 -22.61 23.80
C GLU A 32 -6.69 -21.83 22.51
N ASP A 33 -5.40 -21.65 22.21
CA ASP A 33 -4.92 -21.04 20.95
C ASP A 33 -5.00 -22.01 19.76
N ILE A 34 -5.05 -23.32 20.03
CA ILE A 34 -5.01 -24.39 19.03
C ILE A 34 -6.37 -25.07 18.87
N LEU A 35 -7.15 -25.18 19.94
CA LEU A 35 -8.41 -25.91 19.96
C LEU A 35 -9.58 -24.94 20.16
N SER A 36 -10.59 -25.03 19.30
CA SER A 36 -11.88 -24.39 19.55
C SER A 36 -12.65 -25.16 20.62
N GLU A 37 -13.50 -24.48 21.39
CA GLU A 37 -14.43 -25.12 22.34
C GLU A 37 -15.35 -26.16 21.66
N SER A 38 -15.55 -26.04 20.35
CA SER A 38 -16.31 -26.96 19.50
C SER A 38 -15.52 -28.17 18.97
N GLY A 39 -14.24 -28.32 19.33
CA GLY A 39 -13.40 -29.46 18.93
C GLY A 39 -12.76 -29.36 17.53
N GLY A 40 -12.74 -28.16 16.93
CA GLY A 40 -12.01 -27.85 15.70
C GLY A 40 -10.66 -27.18 15.98
N ILE A 41 -9.79 -27.06 14.96
CA ILE A 41 -8.53 -26.32 15.08
C ILE A 41 -8.83 -24.82 15.02
N ARG A 42 -8.40 -24.07 16.03
CA ARG A 42 -8.34 -22.60 16.00
C ARG A 42 -7.06 -22.18 15.27
N HIS A 43 -7.22 -21.31 14.28
CA HIS A 43 -6.12 -20.68 13.56
C HIS A 43 -5.91 -19.23 14.04
N GLN A 44 -6.04 -18.98 15.34
CA GLN A 44 -5.73 -17.67 15.91
C GLN A 44 -4.24 -17.64 16.26
N THR A 45 -3.61 -16.48 16.07
CA THR A 45 -2.21 -16.28 16.45
C THR A 45 -2.09 -15.16 17.46
N ASN A 46 -1.21 -15.35 18.44
CA ASN A 46 -0.86 -14.30 19.40
C ASN A 46 0.27 -13.40 18.88
N LEU A 47 0.75 -13.64 17.66
CA LEU A 47 1.81 -12.89 16.99
C LEU A 47 1.30 -12.22 15.72
N PHE A 48 1.56 -10.92 15.59
CA PHE A 48 1.31 -10.18 14.36
C PHE A 48 2.30 -10.63 13.27
N LEU A 49 1.77 -11.01 12.11
CA LEU A 49 2.49 -11.63 10.99
C LEU A 49 3.26 -12.92 11.37
N GLY A 50 2.84 -13.61 12.44
CA GLY A 50 3.52 -14.81 12.94
C GLY A 50 4.94 -14.54 13.46
N TYR A 51 5.32 -13.27 13.67
CA TYR A 51 6.68 -12.87 14.05
C TYR A 51 6.69 -11.85 15.20
N TYR A 52 5.82 -10.85 15.15
CA TYR A 52 5.85 -9.73 16.09
C TYR A 52 4.93 -9.99 17.28
N HIS A 53 5.53 -10.18 18.45
CA HIS A 53 4.80 -10.14 19.71
C HIS A 53 4.12 -8.77 19.90
N PRO A 54 2.90 -8.65 20.44
CA PRO A 54 2.22 -7.37 20.65
C PRO A 54 3.06 -6.32 21.40
N LYS A 55 3.81 -6.73 22.43
CA LYS A 55 4.80 -5.88 23.12
C LYS A 55 5.85 -5.24 22.18
N THR A 56 6.21 -5.92 21.10
CA THR A 56 7.13 -5.39 20.08
C THR A 56 6.45 -4.30 19.25
N ILE A 57 5.13 -4.41 19.01
CA ILE A 57 4.34 -3.35 18.37
C ILE A 57 4.32 -2.10 19.26
N ASP A 58 4.07 -2.25 20.57
CA ASP A 58 4.17 -1.14 21.54
C ASP A 58 5.53 -0.45 21.48
N LEU A 59 6.60 -1.24 21.45
CA LEU A 59 7.97 -0.75 21.39
C LEU A 59 8.22 0.05 20.10
N TYR A 60 7.73 -0.41 18.95
CA TYR A 60 7.82 0.35 17.70
C TYR A 60 7.01 1.64 17.73
N LEU A 61 5.76 1.60 18.23
CA LEU A 61 4.93 2.80 18.35
C LEU A 61 5.63 3.89 19.16
N LYS A 62 6.28 3.49 20.27
CA LYS A 62 7.11 4.39 21.09
C LYS A 62 8.38 4.85 20.37
N LYS A 63 9.14 3.93 19.75
CA LYS A 63 10.41 4.25 19.07
C LYS A 63 10.20 5.20 17.88
N PHE A 64 9.08 5.09 17.18
CA PHE A 64 8.71 5.95 16.06
C PHE A 64 7.93 7.20 16.46
N HIS A 65 7.63 7.38 17.76
CA HIS A 65 6.84 8.50 18.29
C HIS A 65 5.49 8.67 17.58
N VAL A 66 4.80 7.55 17.31
CA VAL A 66 3.59 7.52 16.47
C VAL A 66 2.48 8.34 17.12
N PHE A 67 2.19 8.11 18.40
CA PHE A 67 1.09 8.81 19.07
C PHE A 67 1.40 10.27 19.33
N GLU A 68 2.64 10.61 19.62
CA GLU A 68 3.08 12.00 19.77
C GLU A 68 2.88 12.76 18.46
N TYR A 69 3.33 12.18 17.34
CA TYR A 69 3.12 12.77 16.02
C TYR A 69 1.63 12.94 15.69
N LEU A 70 0.81 11.89 15.86
CA LEU A 70 -0.62 11.96 15.59
C LEU A 70 -1.33 13.00 16.48
N SER A 71 -0.89 13.15 17.74
CA SER A 71 -1.41 14.18 18.64
C SER A 71 -1.11 15.60 18.13
N THR A 72 0.06 15.83 17.52
CA THR A 72 0.36 17.14 16.90
C THR A 72 -0.57 17.50 15.74
N LEU A 73 -1.24 16.50 15.14
CA LEU A 73 -2.23 16.70 14.08
C LEU A 73 -3.63 17.03 14.60
N GLY A 74 -3.80 17.12 15.93
CA GLY A 74 -5.06 17.43 16.61
C GLY A 74 -5.90 16.20 16.94
N LEU A 75 -5.38 14.99 16.70
CA LEU A 75 -6.03 13.74 17.10
C LEU A 75 -5.85 13.54 18.62
N LYS A 76 -6.83 12.92 19.28
CA LYS A 76 -6.87 12.79 20.74
C LYS A 76 -7.29 11.39 21.13
N ASP A 77 -7.00 11.01 22.37
CA ASP A 77 -7.38 9.73 22.97
C ASP A 77 -7.05 8.54 22.05
N LEU A 78 -5.81 8.56 21.54
CA LEU A 78 -5.34 7.62 20.54
C LEU A 78 -5.16 6.23 21.16
N LYS A 79 -5.74 5.22 20.52
CA LYS A 79 -5.57 3.82 20.90
C LYS A 79 -5.42 2.97 19.66
N TYR A 80 -4.57 1.95 19.74
CA TYR A 80 -4.44 0.97 18.67
C TYR A 80 -5.15 -0.34 19.03
N VAL A 81 -5.52 -1.09 18.00
CA VAL A 81 -6.11 -2.43 18.10
C VAL A 81 -5.40 -3.34 17.11
N LEU A 82 -5.12 -4.56 17.54
CA LEU A 82 -4.70 -5.66 16.69
C LEU A 82 -5.86 -6.64 16.56
N ASP A 83 -6.17 -7.01 15.33
CA ASP A 83 -7.05 -8.13 15.03
C ASP A 83 -6.17 -9.23 14.42
N LEU A 84 -6.07 -10.33 15.16
CA LEU A 84 -5.27 -11.52 14.87
C LEU A 84 -6.16 -12.77 14.75
N THR A 85 -7.45 -12.56 14.46
CA THR A 85 -8.44 -13.64 14.43
C THR A 85 -8.26 -14.58 13.25
N ASP A 86 -7.66 -14.10 12.15
CA ASP A 86 -7.20 -14.91 11.01
C ASP A 86 -5.68 -15.11 11.09
N SER A 87 -5.20 -16.35 10.87
CA SER A 87 -3.77 -16.69 10.97
C SER A 87 -2.88 -16.09 9.88
N TYR A 88 -3.48 -15.68 8.76
CA TYR A 88 -2.78 -15.22 7.57
C TYR A 88 -3.03 -13.74 7.32
N GLU A 89 -4.21 -13.24 7.64
CA GLU A 89 -4.60 -11.84 7.54
C GLU A 89 -4.61 -11.17 8.92
N HIS A 90 -3.76 -10.17 9.10
CA HIS A 90 -3.68 -9.42 10.35
C HIS A 90 -3.99 -7.96 10.12
N LYS A 91 -4.73 -7.38 11.05
CA LYS A 91 -5.18 -6.00 10.96
C LYS A 91 -4.68 -5.17 12.13
N PHE A 92 -4.07 -4.04 11.81
CA PHE A 92 -3.62 -3.03 12.76
C PHE A 92 -4.43 -1.76 12.55
N CYS A 93 -5.11 -1.28 13.59
CA CYS A 93 -5.91 -0.06 13.55
C CYS A 93 -5.45 0.95 14.59
N ILE A 94 -5.52 2.24 14.29
CA ILE A 94 -5.47 3.33 15.28
C ILE A 94 -6.77 4.13 15.18
N TYR A 95 -7.38 4.41 16.32
CA TYR A 95 -8.58 5.23 16.44
C TYR A 95 -8.28 6.52 17.23
N SER A 96 -9.01 7.58 16.93
CA SER A 96 -9.00 8.83 17.71
C SER A 96 -10.33 8.96 18.46
N GLY A 97 -10.32 8.70 19.77
CA GLY A 97 -11.51 8.72 20.61
C GLY A 97 -12.24 7.37 20.64
N LYS A 98 -13.43 7.29 20.05
CA LYS A 98 -14.28 6.08 20.10
C LYS A 98 -13.82 5.02 19.10
N TYR A 99 -14.09 3.76 19.42
CA TYR A 99 -13.87 2.61 18.55
C TYR A 99 -15.00 2.47 17.53
N GLU A 100 -14.95 3.27 16.48
CA GLU A 100 -15.91 3.25 15.37
C GLU A 100 -15.22 3.66 14.06
N ASP A 101 -15.77 3.23 12.92
CA ASP A 101 -15.15 3.45 11.60
C ASP A 101 -14.94 4.92 11.26
N SER A 102 -15.86 5.80 11.68
CA SER A 102 -15.76 7.25 11.48
C SER A 102 -14.54 7.88 12.19
N LYS A 103 -14.02 7.20 13.22
CA LYS A 103 -12.91 7.64 14.07
C LYS A 103 -11.60 6.92 13.77
N LYS A 104 -11.58 6.05 12.76
CA LYS A 104 -10.40 5.33 12.32
C LYS A 104 -9.40 6.30 11.67
N VAL A 105 -8.16 6.29 12.17
CA VAL A 105 -7.06 7.15 11.73
C VAL A 105 -6.10 6.36 10.84
N VAL A 106 -5.77 5.15 11.29
CA VAL A 106 -4.91 4.20 10.56
C VAL A 106 -5.64 2.87 10.49
N GLU A 107 -5.61 2.23 9.33
CA GLU A 107 -5.97 0.83 9.14
C GLU A 107 -4.95 0.20 8.20
N ILE A 108 -4.31 -0.87 8.64
CA ILE A 108 -3.39 -1.64 7.82
C ILE A 108 -3.83 -3.09 7.91
N VAL A 109 -4.22 -3.66 6.78
CA VAL A 109 -4.51 -5.10 6.66
C VAL A 109 -3.39 -5.72 5.86
N LEU A 110 -2.71 -6.68 6.48
CA LEU A 110 -1.53 -7.32 5.94
C LEU A 110 -1.74 -8.82 5.84
N ARG A 111 -1.28 -9.41 4.73
CA ARG A 111 -1.34 -10.85 4.52
C ARG A 111 -0.04 -11.38 3.96
N LYS A 112 0.51 -12.45 4.53
CA LYS A 112 1.67 -13.14 3.94
C LYS A 112 1.16 -14.24 3.00
N ARG A 113 1.44 -14.14 1.69
CA ARG A 113 0.99 -15.12 0.68
C ARG A 113 1.86 -15.10 -0.58
N GLY A 114 1.78 -16.16 -1.37
CA GLY A 114 2.35 -16.19 -2.73
C GLY A 114 1.58 -15.28 -3.70
N LEU A 115 2.20 -14.92 -4.81
CA LEU A 115 1.52 -14.10 -5.83
C LEU A 115 0.41 -14.89 -6.54
N GLU A 116 -0.77 -14.30 -6.62
CA GLU A 116 -1.82 -14.71 -7.57
C GLU A 116 -1.47 -14.14 -8.94
N LEU A 117 -0.84 -14.98 -9.76
CA LEU A 117 -0.48 -14.64 -11.14
C LEU A 117 -1.52 -15.27 -12.05
N GLU A 118 -2.32 -14.43 -12.72
CA GLU A 118 -3.16 -14.87 -13.83
C GLU A 118 -2.30 -15.41 -14.98
N GLU A 119 -2.91 -16.11 -15.93
CA GLU A 119 -2.24 -16.53 -17.15
C GLU A 119 -1.85 -15.30 -17.98
N THR A 120 -0.67 -14.76 -17.74
CA THR A 120 -0.13 -13.64 -18.49
C THR A 120 0.65 -14.13 -19.71
N PRO A 121 0.70 -13.37 -20.82
CA PRO A 121 1.54 -13.70 -21.98
C PRO A 121 3.05 -13.57 -21.68
N PHE A 122 3.43 -13.12 -20.48
CA PHE A 122 4.81 -12.90 -20.06
C PHE A 122 5.30 -14.06 -19.18
N ASN A 123 6.60 -14.35 -19.24
CA ASN A 123 7.22 -15.36 -18.40
C ASN A 123 7.33 -14.89 -16.94
N THR A 124 6.35 -15.26 -16.14
CA THR A 124 6.32 -15.01 -14.68
C THR A 124 6.80 -16.22 -13.86
N SER A 125 7.42 -17.23 -14.50
CA SER A 125 7.84 -18.46 -13.79
C SER A 125 8.78 -18.19 -12.61
N GLY A 126 9.69 -17.22 -12.72
CA GLY A 126 10.59 -16.82 -11.63
C GLY A 126 9.92 -16.10 -10.46
N LEU A 127 8.61 -15.88 -10.53
CA LEU A 127 7.79 -15.30 -9.46
C LEU A 127 6.92 -16.37 -8.78
N LYS A 128 6.74 -17.54 -9.41
CA LYS A 128 6.05 -18.68 -8.81
C LYS A 128 6.91 -19.14 -7.62
N ASP A 129 6.27 -19.38 -6.48
CA ASP A 129 6.90 -19.73 -5.18
C ASP A 129 7.45 -18.57 -4.34
N ALA A 130 7.44 -17.33 -4.85
CA ALA A 130 7.82 -16.18 -4.05
C ALA A 130 6.68 -15.73 -3.12
N GLU A 131 6.93 -15.70 -1.82
CA GLU A 131 6.01 -15.13 -0.83
C GLU A 131 6.20 -13.62 -0.69
N PHE A 132 5.09 -12.89 -0.59
CA PHE A 132 5.06 -11.45 -0.41
C PHE A 132 4.26 -11.09 0.83
N LEU A 133 4.61 -9.94 1.41
CA LEU A 133 3.74 -9.27 2.37
C LEU A 133 2.77 -8.37 1.59
N TYR A 134 1.55 -8.84 1.43
CA TYR A 134 0.47 -8.09 0.81
C TYR A 134 -0.03 -6.99 1.74
N VAL A 135 -0.15 -5.79 1.19
CA VAL A 135 -0.87 -4.67 1.79
C VAL A 135 -2.27 -4.66 1.17
N GLU A 136 -3.17 -5.45 1.77
CA GLU A 136 -4.55 -5.64 1.28
C GLU A 136 -5.39 -4.38 1.51
N TRP A 137 -5.09 -3.63 2.58
CA TRP A 137 -5.74 -2.36 2.86
C TRP A 137 -4.79 -1.39 3.57
N LEU A 138 -4.82 -0.13 3.14
CA LEU A 138 -4.06 0.95 3.76
C LEU A 138 -4.91 2.23 3.84
N LEU A 139 -5.39 2.52 5.05
CA LEU A 139 -6.07 3.76 5.39
C LEU A 139 -5.15 4.63 6.24
N LEU A 140 -4.92 5.88 5.80
CA LEU A 140 -4.12 6.86 6.52
C LEU A 140 -4.82 8.22 6.47
N GLN A 141 -5.72 8.48 7.41
CA GLN A 141 -6.63 9.62 7.34
C GLN A 141 -6.71 10.41 8.66
N ASN A 142 -7.13 11.67 8.58
CA ASN A 142 -7.37 12.52 9.74
C ASN A 142 -8.85 12.94 9.79
N PRO A 143 -9.70 12.24 10.57
CA PRO A 143 -11.12 12.55 10.69
C PRO A 143 -11.43 13.93 11.30
N GLU A 144 -10.46 14.56 11.98
CA GLU A 144 -10.62 15.86 12.64
C GLU A 144 -10.27 17.03 11.70
N LYS A 145 -10.09 16.76 10.40
CA LYS A 145 -9.77 17.76 9.36
C LYS A 145 -10.78 17.71 8.23
N GLN A 146 -10.95 18.86 7.58
CA GLN A 146 -11.75 19.00 6.37
C GLN A 146 -10.84 19.12 5.14
N PHE A 147 -11.37 18.75 3.98
CA PHE A 147 -10.73 19.04 2.71
C PHE A 147 -10.61 20.56 2.51
N SER A 148 -9.69 20.95 1.63
CA SER A 148 -9.46 22.36 1.31
C SER A 148 -9.11 22.50 -0.14
N PHE A 149 -9.21 23.71 -0.70
CA PHE A 149 -8.80 23.95 -2.10
C PHE A 149 -7.35 23.52 -2.40
N ARG A 150 -6.45 23.61 -1.41
CA ARG A 150 -5.05 23.16 -1.56
C ARG A 150 -4.88 21.65 -1.40
N ARG A 151 -5.86 20.97 -0.82
CA ARG A 151 -5.90 19.51 -0.61
C ARG A 151 -7.33 19.03 -0.82
N PRO A 152 -7.79 19.06 -2.07
CA PRO A 152 -9.12 18.62 -2.41
C PRO A 152 -9.21 17.10 -2.25
N ARG A 153 -10.45 16.62 -2.11
CA ARG A 153 -10.76 15.20 -2.03
C ARG A 153 -10.33 14.46 -3.31
N LEU A 154 -9.71 13.30 -3.13
CA LEU A 154 -9.45 12.33 -4.20
C LEU A 154 -10.53 11.22 -4.18
N PRO A 155 -10.74 10.49 -5.29
CA PRO A 155 -11.66 9.36 -5.34
C PRO A 155 -11.41 8.37 -4.19
N GLY A 156 -12.49 7.92 -3.55
CA GLY A 156 -12.43 6.99 -2.42
C GLY A 156 -11.97 7.59 -1.09
N GLN A 157 -11.51 8.85 -1.03
CA GLN A 157 -11.19 9.48 0.24
C GLN A 157 -12.46 9.92 0.97
N VAL A 158 -12.51 9.67 2.28
CA VAL A 158 -13.57 10.21 3.16
C VAL A 158 -13.03 11.39 3.97
N TYR A 159 -11.76 11.33 4.38
CA TYR A 159 -11.09 12.38 5.14
C TYR A 159 -9.70 12.71 4.55
N PRO A 160 -9.14 13.91 4.84
CA PRO A 160 -7.79 14.26 4.42
C PRO A 160 -6.72 13.29 4.94
N GLY A 161 -5.71 13.01 4.11
CA GLY A 161 -4.65 12.07 4.48
C GLY A 161 -3.65 12.59 5.52
N LEU A 162 -3.03 11.67 6.27
CA LEU A 162 -2.06 11.97 7.35
C LEU A 162 -0.68 12.45 6.88
N ARG A 163 -0.35 12.28 5.58
CA ARG A 163 0.97 12.59 4.99
C ARG A 163 2.14 11.81 5.59
N ILE A 164 1.89 10.62 6.13
CA ILE A 164 2.91 9.70 6.66
C ILE A 164 3.16 8.48 5.77
N GLY A 165 2.62 8.47 4.54
CA GLY A 165 2.70 7.31 3.64
C GLY A 165 4.13 6.80 3.46
N ASP A 166 5.09 7.71 3.19
CA ASP A 166 6.49 7.33 3.03
C ASP A 166 7.07 6.67 4.30
N HIS A 167 6.69 7.13 5.50
CA HIS A 167 7.12 6.51 6.76
C HIS A 167 6.50 5.13 6.99
N VAL A 168 5.23 4.95 6.63
CA VAL A 168 4.52 3.67 6.75
C VAL A 168 5.12 2.66 5.76
N MET A 169 5.43 3.06 4.54
CA MET A 169 6.08 2.17 3.55
C MET A 169 7.44 1.67 4.03
N GLU A 170 8.20 2.52 4.74
CA GLU A 170 9.50 2.14 5.30
C GLU A 170 9.35 1.09 6.41
N ILE A 171 8.36 1.26 7.29
CA ILE A 171 8.04 0.28 8.32
C ILE A 171 7.64 -1.05 7.67
N LEU A 172 6.70 -1.03 6.72
CA LEU A 172 6.21 -2.24 6.04
C LEU A 172 7.32 -2.97 5.29
N TYR A 173 8.22 -2.25 4.64
CA TYR A 173 9.36 -2.86 3.93
C TYR A 173 10.28 -3.60 4.90
N HIS A 174 10.64 -2.99 6.03
CA HIS A 174 11.49 -3.68 7.00
C HIS A 174 10.75 -4.82 7.70
N MET A 175 9.44 -4.70 7.88
CA MET A 175 8.64 -5.85 8.34
C MET A 175 8.70 -7.00 7.34
N ALA A 176 8.52 -6.72 6.05
CA ALA A 176 8.66 -7.69 4.97
C ALA A 176 10.04 -8.36 4.93
N GLU A 177 11.12 -7.59 5.14
CA GLU A 177 12.49 -8.12 5.27
C GLU A 177 12.62 -9.06 6.48
N ARG A 178 12.09 -8.67 7.65
CA ARG A 178 12.18 -9.42 8.90
C ARG A 178 11.48 -10.77 8.83
N ILE A 179 10.31 -10.82 8.21
CA ILE A 179 9.55 -12.06 8.00
C ILE A 179 9.99 -12.83 6.74
N ARG A 180 11.11 -12.41 6.12
CA ARG A 180 11.77 -13.06 4.98
C ARG A 180 10.88 -13.24 3.75
N THR A 181 10.06 -12.24 3.45
CA THR A 181 9.32 -12.20 2.18
C THR A 181 10.19 -11.67 1.06
N SER A 182 9.82 -12.00 -0.18
CA SER A 182 10.49 -11.55 -1.40
C SER A 182 10.20 -10.09 -1.75
N GLY A 183 9.22 -9.46 -1.09
CA GLY A 183 8.83 -8.08 -1.32
C GLY A 183 7.53 -7.71 -0.61
N LEU A 184 7.11 -6.47 -0.83
CA LEU A 184 5.72 -6.05 -0.58
C LEU A 184 4.91 -6.19 -1.86
N ALA A 185 3.62 -6.49 -1.73
CA ALA A 185 2.68 -6.55 -2.84
C ALA A 185 1.42 -5.74 -2.54
N ASN A 186 0.81 -5.14 -3.56
CA ASN A 186 -0.52 -4.55 -3.46
C ASN A 186 -1.18 -4.44 -4.84
N THR A 187 -2.51 -4.30 -4.85
CA THR A 187 -3.30 -4.05 -6.06
C THR A 187 -4.07 -2.75 -5.87
N PRO A 188 -3.58 -1.60 -6.35
CA PRO A 188 -4.22 -0.32 -6.10
C PRO A 188 -5.57 -0.19 -6.83
N ASN A 189 -6.64 0.12 -6.07
CA ASN A 189 -8.00 0.28 -6.61
C ASN A 189 -8.24 1.56 -7.41
N TYR A 190 -7.32 2.53 -7.38
CA TYR A 190 -7.44 3.78 -8.14
C TYR A 190 -6.13 4.13 -8.85
N LEU A 191 -6.25 4.81 -9.99
CA LEU A 191 -5.08 5.29 -10.75
C LEU A 191 -4.11 6.11 -9.90
N HIS A 192 -4.65 7.03 -9.11
CA HIS A 192 -3.83 7.92 -8.28
C HIS A 192 -3.12 7.18 -7.15
N THR A 193 -3.71 6.11 -6.60
CA THR A 193 -3.04 5.29 -5.59
C THR A 193 -1.90 4.50 -6.24
N ALA A 194 -2.08 3.94 -7.43
CA ALA A 194 -0.99 3.33 -8.20
C ALA A 194 0.17 4.31 -8.45
N VAL A 195 -0.14 5.53 -8.87
CA VAL A 195 0.88 6.59 -9.06
C VAL A 195 1.63 6.87 -7.75
N LEU A 196 0.94 6.92 -6.61
CA LEU A 196 1.57 7.14 -5.29
C LEU A 196 2.47 5.98 -4.86
N PHE A 197 2.02 4.73 -5.00
CA PHE A 197 2.81 3.53 -4.65
C PHE A 197 4.01 3.35 -5.58
N SER A 198 3.89 3.73 -6.85
CA SER A 198 4.95 3.55 -7.84
C SER A 198 6.22 4.39 -7.61
N LYS A 199 6.30 5.16 -6.52
CA LYS A 199 7.58 5.70 -6.04
C LYS A 199 8.61 4.59 -5.83
N GLU A 200 8.14 3.42 -5.39
CA GLU A 200 8.98 2.27 -5.04
C GLU A 200 8.46 0.97 -5.67
N PHE A 201 7.15 0.87 -5.90
CA PHE A 201 6.54 -0.32 -6.48
C PHE A 201 6.60 -0.29 -8.01
N LEU A 202 6.62 -1.48 -8.60
CA LEU A 202 6.57 -1.73 -10.05
C LEU A 202 5.39 -2.65 -10.35
N PHE A 203 4.68 -2.42 -11.44
CA PHE A 203 3.67 -3.37 -11.91
C PHE A 203 4.33 -4.65 -12.42
N ILE A 204 3.78 -5.80 -12.02
CA ILE A 204 4.18 -7.09 -12.60
C ILE A 204 3.85 -7.12 -14.09
N ASP A 205 2.71 -6.55 -14.49
CA ASP A 205 2.38 -6.36 -15.89
C ASP A 205 3.18 -5.19 -16.51
N PRO A 206 4.06 -5.44 -17.51
CA PRO A 206 4.82 -4.39 -18.19
C PRO A 206 3.95 -3.37 -18.95
N GLU A 207 2.73 -3.73 -19.39
CA GLU A 207 1.79 -2.80 -20.00
C GLU A 207 1.28 -1.78 -18.98
N MET A 208 0.88 -2.26 -17.80
CA MET A 208 0.45 -1.39 -16.70
C MET A 208 1.60 -0.53 -16.18
N GLU A 209 2.83 -1.06 -16.12
CA GLU A 209 4.01 -0.25 -15.80
C GLU A 209 4.24 0.85 -16.85
N ALA A 210 4.07 0.54 -18.15
CA ALA A 210 4.19 1.54 -19.21
C ALA A 210 3.15 2.66 -19.07
N ILE A 211 1.88 2.31 -18.78
CA ILE A 211 0.80 3.26 -18.50
C ILE A 211 1.16 4.16 -17.32
N ASN A 212 1.51 3.57 -16.19
CA ASN A 212 1.87 4.32 -14.98
C ASN A 212 3.08 5.25 -15.20
N GLN A 213 4.09 4.80 -15.94
CA GLN A 213 5.26 5.62 -16.28
C GLN A 213 4.92 6.76 -17.24
N ALA A 214 4.00 6.57 -18.18
CA ALA A 214 3.52 7.66 -19.04
C ALA A 214 2.74 8.69 -18.21
N ILE A 215 1.86 8.26 -17.31
CA ILE A 215 1.14 9.17 -16.43
C ILE A 215 2.10 10.01 -15.58
N LYS A 216 3.08 9.38 -14.92
CA LYS A 216 4.08 10.08 -14.09
C LYS A 216 5.02 10.96 -14.90
N GLY A 217 5.49 10.44 -16.02
CA GLY A 217 6.52 11.08 -16.85
C GLY A 217 5.98 12.17 -17.75
N TYR A 218 4.70 12.13 -18.09
CA TYR A 218 4.03 13.06 -18.99
C TYR A 218 2.87 13.77 -18.30
N LEU A 219 1.76 13.09 -18.00
CA LEU A 219 0.53 13.76 -17.53
C LEU A 219 0.73 14.54 -16.22
N MET A 220 1.47 13.99 -15.26
CA MET A 220 1.77 14.66 -13.97
C MET A 220 2.65 15.92 -14.10
N LYS A 221 3.24 16.17 -15.28
CA LYS A 221 3.93 17.45 -15.57
C LYS A 221 2.96 18.54 -16.04
N HIS A 222 1.82 18.16 -16.58
CA HIS A 222 0.82 19.07 -17.15
C HIS A 222 -0.40 19.24 -16.24
N TYR A 223 -0.70 18.24 -15.41
CA TYR A 223 -1.90 18.18 -14.59
C TYR A 223 -1.57 17.89 -13.12
N SER A 224 -2.42 18.38 -12.23
CA SER A 224 -2.32 18.06 -10.80
C SER A 224 -2.70 16.61 -10.53
N LEU A 225 -2.22 16.05 -9.41
CA LEU A 225 -2.64 14.71 -8.96
C LEU A 225 -4.16 14.60 -8.86
N TRP A 226 -4.84 15.66 -8.41
CA TRP A 226 -6.30 15.69 -8.32
C TRP A 226 -6.95 15.53 -9.70
N THR A 227 -6.44 16.24 -10.72
CA THR A 227 -6.95 16.13 -12.09
C THR A 227 -6.77 14.71 -12.61
N ILE A 228 -5.59 14.12 -12.42
CA ILE A 228 -5.31 12.73 -12.86
C ILE A 228 -6.17 11.72 -12.11
N ALA A 229 -6.39 11.93 -10.81
CA ALA A 229 -7.19 11.03 -9.99
C ALA A 229 -8.63 10.96 -10.48
N TRP A 230 -9.27 12.11 -10.70
CA TRP A 230 -10.64 12.17 -11.19
C TRP A 230 -10.76 11.83 -12.67
N ALA A 231 -9.78 12.19 -13.50
CA ALA A 231 -9.73 11.77 -14.89
C ALA A 231 -9.65 10.25 -15.04
N GLY A 232 -8.82 9.58 -14.21
CA GLY A 232 -8.78 8.12 -14.17
C GLY A 232 -10.08 7.50 -13.66
N TYR A 233 -10.71 8.11 -12.65
CA TYR A 233 -11.95 7.61 -12.06
C TYR A 233 -13.15 7.69 -13.02
N TYR A 234 -13.26 8.76 -13.80
CA TYR A 234 -14.33 8.95 -14.79
C TYR A 234 -13.95 8.58 -16.22
N GLU A 235 -12.85 7.83 -16.40
CA GLU A 235 -12.39 7.36 -17.72
C GLU A 235 -12.18 8.51 -18.75
N CYS A 236 -11.75 9.69 -18.27
CA CYS A 236 -11.51 10.89 -19.08
C CYS A 236 -10.07 11.00 -19.59
N ILE A 237 -9.26 9.94 -19.46
CA ILE A 237 -7.94 9.85 -20.08
C ILE A 237 -8.13 9.10 -21.39
N TYR A 238 -7.59 9.62 -22.50
CA TYR A 238 -7.78 9.03 -23.82
C TYR A 238 -6.48 8.93 -24.60
N HIS A 239 -6.45 8.02 -25.56
CA HIS A 239 -5.39 7.85 -26.53
C HIS A 239 -5.47 8.91 -27.62
N THR A 240 -4.46 9.75 -27.78
CA THR A 240 -4.54 10.92 -28.69
C THR A 240 -4.48 10.55 -30.17
N ASP A 241 -3.98 9.37 -30.50
CA ASP A 241 -3.91 8.82 -31.86
C ASP A 241 -5.23 8.17 -32.31
N THR A 242 -5.99 7.58 -31.39
CA THR A 242 -7.24 6.85 -31.71
C THR A 242 -8.51 7.51 -31.19
N GLY A 243 -8.40 8.46 -30.25
CA GLY A 243 -9.52 9.07 -29.54
C GLY A 243 -10.21 8.15 -28.52
N LYS A 244 -9.74 6.91 -28.34
CA LYS A 244 -10.36 5.94 -27.43
C LYS A 244 -9.96 6.19 -25.97
N PRO A 245 -10.84 5.93 -24.98
CA PRO A 245 -10.47 5.97 -23.57
C PRO A 245 -9.29 5.04 -23.27
N LEU A 246 -8.41 5.48 -22.36
CA LEU A 246 -7.38 4.63 -21.78
C LEU A 246 -8.03 3.65 -20.82
N GLU A 247 -7.86 2.36 -21.11
CA GLU A 247 -8.32 1.30 -20.22
C GLU A 247 -7.37 1.15 -19.03
N TRP A 248 -7.78 1.63 -17.86
CA TRP A 248 -7.05 1.43 -16.63
C TRP A 248 -7.72 0.35 -15.78
N LYS A 249 -6.92 -0.60 -15.29
CA LYS A 249 -7.37 -1.68 -14.40
C LYS A 249 -6.52 -1.72 -13.13
N PRO A 250 -7.11 -2.00 -11.96
CA PRO A 250 -6.35 -2.44 -10.81
C PRO A 250 -5.47 -3.63 -11.19
N SER A 251 -4.19 -3.55 -10.89
CA SER A 251 -3.22 -4.60 -11.25
C SER A 251 -2.13 -4.73 -10.21
N LEU A 252 -1.59 -5.93 -10.10
CA LEU A 252 -0.61 -6.28 -9.08
C LEU A 252 0.68 -5.47 -9.26
N MET A 253 1.06 -4.78 -8.18
CA MET A 253 2.34 -4.10 -8.03
C MET A 253 3.14 -4.74 -6.91
N VAL A 254 4.47 -4.72 -7.05
CA VAL A 254 5.38 -5.17 -5.99
C VAL A 254 6.52 -4.20 -5.75
N LEU A 255 6.97 -4.09 -4.50
CA LEU A 255 8.27 -3.53 -4.14
C LEU A 255 9.24 -4.70 -3.93
N PRO A 256 10.13 -4.97 -4.90
CA PRO A 256 11.01 -6.14 -4.84
C PRO A 256 12.11 -5.97 -3.79
N ILE A 257 12.19 -6.92 -2.86
CA ILE A 257 13.25 -6.99 -1.84
C ILE A 257 14.31 -8.00 -2.25
N SER A 258 13.91 -9.22 -2.62
CA SER A 258 14.84 -10.29 -2.98
C SER A 258 15.38 -10.11 -4.40
N ASP A 259 16.59 -10.60 -4.63
CA ASP A 259 17.27 -10.42 -5.91
C ASP A 259 16.61 -11.21 -7.04
N ASP A 260 15.91 -12.31 -6.73
CA ASP A 260 15.18 -13.08 -7.73
C ASP A 260 14.00 -12.30 -8.31
N ILE A 261 13.26 -11.56 -7.49
CA ILE A 261 12.20 -10.67 -7.99
C ILE A 261 12.81 -9.49 -8.76
N LYS A 262 13.94 -8.94 -8.30
CA LYS A 262 14.65 -7.89 -9.06
C LYS A 262 15.12 -8.39 -10.43
N LYS A 263 15.49 -9.66 -10.57
CA LYS A 263 15.90 -10.26 -11.86
C LYS A 263 14.74 -10.26 -12.85
N TYR A 264 13.51 -10.53 -12.43
CA TYR A 264 12.33 -10.47 -13.29
C TYR A 264 12.19 -9.11 -13.98
N PHE A 265 12.18 -8.02 -13.20
CA PHE A 265 12.12 -6.65 -13.73
C PHE A 265 13.34 -6.25 -14.57
N ASN A 266 14.49 -6.89 -14.32
CA ASN A 266 15.70 -6.66 -15.06
C ASN A 266 15.85 -7.49 -16.33
N SER A 267 14.96 -8.46 -16.54
CA SER A 267 14.98 -9.37 -17.70
C SER A 267 14.81 -8.61 -19.02
N LYS A 268 15.36 -9.19 -20.09
CA LYS A 268 15.20 -8.65 -21.45
C LYS A 268 13.75 -8.68 -21.90
N GLU A 269 13.00 -9.71 -21.47
CA GLU A 269 11.59 -9.91 -21.81
C GLU A 269 10.72 -8.80 -21.20
N TYR A 270 10.80 -8.59 -19.88
CA TYR A 270 10.05 -7.52 -19.20
C TYR A 270 10.38 -6.15 -19.77
N LYS A 271 11.68 -5.81 -19.90
CA LYS A 271 12.14 -4.53 -20.46
C LYS A 271 11.78 -4.36 -21.94
N GLY A 272 11.72 -5.45 -22.70
CA GLY A 272 11.31 -5.44 -24.10
C GLY A 272 9.82 -5.10 -24.22
N SER A 273 8.98 -5.84 -23.47
CA SER A 273 7.54 -5.63 -23.41
C SER A 273 7.18 -4.23 -22.91
N PHE A 274 7.76 -3.80 -21.79
CA PHE A 274 7.57 -2.46 -21.24
C PHE A 274 7.86 -1.35 -22.27
N ARG A 275 8.98 -1.47 -23.00
CA ARG A 275 9.33 -0.49 -24.05
C ARG A 275 8.34 -0.52 -25.21
N TYR A 276 7.95 -1.70 -25.65
CA TYR A 276 6.96 -1.86 -26.72
C TYR A 276 5.65 -1.12 -26.43
N TYR A 277 5.10 -1.28 -25.21
CA TYR A 277 3.88 -0.58 -24.81
C TYR A 277 4.12 0.92 -24.62
N LYS A 278 5.21 1.29 -23.94
CA LYS A 278 5.53 2.70 -23.67
C LYS A 278 5.73 3.53 -24.94
N ASP A 279 6.40 2.98 -25.95
CA ASP A 279 6.72 3.72 -27.17
C ASP A 279 5.46 4.01 -28.02
N LYS A 280 4.42 3.20 -27.86
CA LYS A 280 3.10 3.36 -28.51
C LYS A 280 2.14 4.24 -27.73
N LEU A 281 2.39 4.45 -26.43
CA LEU A 281 1.43 5.13 -25.58
C LEU A 281 1.46 6.65 -25.83
N ARG A 282 0.34 7.19 -26.29
CA ARG A 282 0.10 8.61 -26.49
C ARG A 282 -1.23 8.95 -25.83
N ILE A 283 -1.19 9.64 -24.69
CA ILE A 283 -2.38 9.87 -23.87
C ILE A 283 -2.49 11.33 -23.43
N ASP A 284 -3.71 11.81 -23.27
CA ASP A 284 -4.02 13.12 -22.68
C ASP A 284 -5.33 13.07 -21.88
N VAL A 285 -5.66 14.14 -21.17
CA VAL A 285 -6.87 14.28 -20.36
C VAL A 285 -7.92 15.11 -21.12
N ASP A 286 -9.11 14.56 -21.29
CA ASP A 286 -10.27 15.34 -21.75
C ASP A 286 -10.83 16.15 -20.58
N ARG A 287 -10.43 17.43 -20.53
CA ARG A 287 -10.81 18.33 -19.43
C ARG A 287 -12.27 18.73 -19.48
N ASP A 288 -12.85 18.86 -20.67
CA ASP A 288 -14.24 19.31 -20.81
C ASP A 288 -15.19 18.20 -20.37
N LEU A 289 -14.89 16.96 -20.76
CA LEU A 289 -15.59 15.78 -20.27
C LEU A 289 -15.43 15.63 -18.75
N LEU A 290 -14.21 15.78 -18.23
CA LEU A 290 -13.94 15.70 -16.80
C LEU A 290 -14.76 16.71 -15.99
N MET A 291 -14.76 17.98 -16.40
CA MET A 291 -15.50 19.02 -15.70
C MET A 291 -17.01 18.80 -15.77
N THR A 292 -17.51 18.23 -16.88
CA THR A 292 -18.91 17.82 -17.02
C THR A 292 -19.27 16.73 -16.01
N LYS A 293 -18.48 15.64 -15.94
CA LYS A 293 -18.68 14.52 -15.01
C LYS A 293 -18.65 14.95 -13.54
N ILE A 294 -17.67 15.77 -13.19
CA ILE A 294 -17.52 16.31 -11.84
C ILE A 294 -18.75 17.13 -11.42
N LYS A 295 -19.31 17.95 -12.32
CA LYS A 295 -20.50 18.74 -12.05
C LYS A 295 -21.76 17.89 -11.89
N GLU A 296 -21.90 16.84 -12.71
CA GLU A 296 -23.04 15.91 -12.66
C GLU A 296 -23.09 15.10 -11.36
N GLN A 297 -21.93 14.67 -10.86
CA GLN A 297 -21.85 13.79 -9.68
C GLN A 297 -21.73 14.56 -8.35
N GLY A 298 -21.48 15.87 -8.40
CA GLY A 298 -21.36 16.69 -7.19
C GLY A 298 -20.07 16.43 -6.39
N ASP A 299 -19.05 15.83 -7.00
CA ASP A 299 -17.76 15.49 -6.38
C ASP A 299 -16.83 16.71 -6.19
N VAL A 300 -17.41 17.92 -6.07
CA VAL A 300 -16.72 19.18 -5.80
C VAL A 300 -17.04 19.65 -4.39
N ILE A 301 -16.14 19.34 -3.43
CA ILE A 301 -15.70 20.13 -2.26
C ILE A 301 -14.68 19.29 -1.46
#